data_AF-A0A7S1YMH2-F1
#
_entry.id   AF-A0A7S1YMH2-F1
#
_cell.length_a   1.000
_cell.length_b   1.000
_cell.length_c   1.000
_cell.angle_alpha   90.00
_cell.angle_beta   90.00
_cell.angle_gamma   90.00
#
_symmetry.space_group_name_H-M   'P 1'
#
loop_
_entity.id
_entity.type
_entity.pdbx_description
1 polymer ?
#
loop_
_entity_poly.entity_id
_entity_poly.type
_entity_poly.pdbx_seq_one_letter_code
_entity_poly.pdbx_strand_id
1 'polypeptide(L)'
;RARRKDQRECTIELFLSEIETSGFEKRLFVGYVHSLSHAKRQEHKIQRERRLMEGMINASLDPMFQIDEKGIILTCNASATKLFGWERREFLGHNVSMIV
;
A
#
# COMPACT_ATOMS: atom_id res chain seq x y z
N ARG A 1 1.75 -22.55 5.31
CA ARG A 1 0.44 -21.87 5.54
C ARG A 1 -0.17 -22.48 6.80
N ALA A 2 -0.85 -21.70 7.63
CA ALA A 2 -1.51 -22.20 8.84
C ALA A 2 -2.98 -21.77 8.86
N ARG A 3 -3.79 -22.48 9.65
CA ARG A 3 -5.21 -22.18 9.85
C ARG A 3 -5.43 -21.77 11.29
N ARG A 4 -5.99 -20.57 11.49
CA ARG A 4 -6.35 -20.07 12.82
C ARG A 4 -7.57 -20.84 13.38
N LYS A 5 -7.81 -20.72 14.69
CA LYS A 5 -8.98 -21.32 15.37
C LYS A 5 -10.31 -20.85 14.76
N ASP A 6 -10.35 -19.63 14.23
CA ASP A 6 -11.50 -19.04 13.50
C ASP A 6 -11.61 -19.52 12.04
N GLN A 7 -10.90 -20.60 11.67
CA GLN A 7 -10.80 -21.17 10.33
C GLN A 7 -10.17 -20.28 9.25
N ARG A 8 -9.71 -19.07 9.57
CA ARG A 8 -9.04 -18.21 8.58
C ARG A 8 -7.64 -18.72 8.28
N GLU A 9 -7.28 -18.75 6.99
CA GLU A 9 -5.91 -19.01 6.58
C GLU A 9 -4.99 -17.83 6.93
N CYS A 10 -3.81 -18.15 7.44
CA CYS A 10 -2.72 -17.20 7.63
C CYS A 10 -1.42 -17.73 7.03
N THR A 11 -0.64 -16.79 6.50
CA THR A 11 0.76 -17.03 6.17
C THR A 11 1.53 -16.86 7.46
N ILE A 12 2.28 -17.90 7.84
CA ILE A 12 3.18 -17.89 8.97
C ILE A 12 4.58 -18.21 8.50
N GLU A 13 5.54 -17.67 9.21
CA GLU A 13 6.91 -18.13 9.24
C GLU A 13 7.09 -18.94 10.52
N LEU A 14 7.55 -20.17 10.39
CA LEU A 14 7.76 -21.09 11.50
C LEU A 14 9.26 -21.34 11.61
N PHE A 15 9.82 -21.03 12.77
CA PHE A 15 11.17 -21.43 13.12
C PHE A 15 11.08 -22.59 14.10
N LEU A 16 11.85 -23.64 13.87
CA LEU A 16 11.94 -24.83 14.70
C LEU A 16 13.43 -25.09 14.96
N SER A 17 13.78 -25.26 16.23
CA SER A 17 15.10 -25.68 16.68
C SER A 17 14.96 -26.87 17.61
N GLU A 18 15.81 -27.86 17.41
CA GLU A 18 15.96 -28.96 18.37
C GLU A 18 16.79 -28.48 19.56
N ILE A 19 16.42 -28.92 20.77
CA ILE A 19 17.20 -28.72 21.98
C ILE A 19 17.82 -30.06 22.35
N GLU A 20 19.15 -30.09 22.45
CA GLU A 20 19.87 -31.22 23.02
C GLU A 20 19.64 -31.26 24.53
N THR A 21 18.88 -32.26 24.99
CA THR A 21 18.72 -32.52 26.41
C THR A 21 19.53 -33.72 26.84
N SER A 22 20.64 -33.48 27.53
CA SER A 22 21.44 -34.52 28.17
C SER A 22 20.60 -35.20 29.25
N GLY A 23 20.24 -36.47 29.03
CA GLY A 23 19.55 -37.30 30.03
C GLY A 23 18.04 -37.49 29.84
N PHE A 24 17.42 -36.87 28.83
CA PHE A 24 16.03 -37.19 28.44
C PHE A 24 16.01 -38.11 27.22
N GLU A 25 15.19 -39.15 27.26
CA GLU A 25 15.03 -40.11 26.15
C GLU A 25 14.25 -39.51 24.95
N LYS A 26 13.66 -38.32 25.12
CA LYS A 26 12.80 -37.66 24.13
C LYS A 26 13.48 -36.41 23.57
N ARG A 27 13.38 -36.25 22.24
CA ARG A 27 13.81 -35.04 21.52
C ARG A 27 12.87 -33.88 21.81
N LEU A 28 13.42 -32.73 22.20
CA LEU A 28 12.67 -31.51 22.44
C LEU A 28 12.88 -30.54 21.28
N PHE A 29 11.78 -29.93 20.82
CA PHE A 29 11.81 -28.88 19.80
C PHE A 29 11.21 -27.61 20.38
N VAL A 30 11.89 -26.49 20.20
CA VAL A 30 11.36 -25.16 20.46
C VAL A 30 11.16 -24.46 19.14
N GLY A 31 10.00 -23.82 18.98
CA GLY A 31 9.72 -23.03 17.81
C GLY A 31 8.92 -21.79 18.13
N TYR A 32 9.04 -20.79 17.26
CA TYR A 32 8.22 -19.59 17.31
C TYR A 32 7.51 -19.40 15.96
N VAL A 33 6.27 -18.89 16.06
CA VAL A 33 5.38 -18.67 14.91
C VAL A 33 5.21 -17.19 14.73
N HIS A 34 5.69 -16.65 13.60
CA HIS A 34 5.49 -15.27 13.23
C HIS A 34 4.39 -15.17 12.15
N SER A 35 3.35 -14.37 12.39
CA SER A 35 2.26 -14.20 11.43
C SER A 35 2.53 -13.04 10.47
N LEU A 36 2.76 -13.36 9.19
CA LEU A 36 3.03 -12.37 8.14
C LEU A 36 1.76 -11.77 7.52
N SER A 37 0.57 -12.25 7.91
CA SER A 37 -0.70 -11.83 7.30
C SER A 37 -1.10 -10.39 7.62
N HIS A 38 -0.60 -9.78 8.70
CA HIS A 38 -0.99 -8.42 9.08
C HIS A 38 -0.36 -7.36 8.15
N ALA A 39 0.97 -7.43 7.97
CA ALA A 39 1.71 -6.50 7.12
C ALA A 39 1.20 -6.51 5.67
N LYS A 40 1.04 -7.69 5.08
CA LYS A 40 0.51 -7.84 3.71
C LYS A 40 -0.90 -7.27 3.57
N ARG A 41 -1.79 -7.46 4.55
CA ARG A 41 -3.17 -6.92 4.50
C ARG A 41 -3.18 -5.40 4.54
N GLN A 42 -2.32 -4.79 5.34
CA GLN A 42 -2.22 -3.33 5.42
C GLN A 42 -1.70 -2.74 4.11
N GLU A 43 -0.66 -3.34 3.53
CA GLU A 43 -0.12 -2.93 2.24
C GLU A 43 -1.16 -3.05 1.11
N HIS A 44 -1.87 -4.19 1.03
CA HIS A 44 -2.94 -4.36 0.05
C HIS A 44 -4.09 -3.36 0.24
N LYS A 45 -4.42 -3.01 1.49
CA LYS A 45 -5.45 -1.99 1.77
C LYS A 45 -5.01 -0.61 1.26
N ILE A 46 -3.80 -0.19 1.58
CA ILE A 46 -3.22 1.09 1.12
C ILE A 46 -3.19 1.13 -0.42
N GLN A 47 -2.72 0.06 -1.06
CA GLN A 47 -2.68 -0.01 -2.53
C GLN A 47 -4.10 0.07 -3.14
N ARG A 48 -5.09 -0.58 -2.52
CA ARG A 48 -6.48 -0.53 -2.98
C ARG A 48 -7.08 0.86 -2.85
N GLU A 49 -6.88 1.51 -1.71
CA GLU A 49 -7.36 2.88 -1.48
C GLU A 49 -6.73 3.88 -2.45
N ARG A 50 -5.41 3.76 -2.69
CA ARG A 50 -4.71 4.59 -3.68
C ARG A 50 -5.29 4.42 -5.09
N ARG A 51 -5.51 3.19 -5.54
CA ARG A 51 -6.10 2.92 -6.87
C ARG A 51 -7.51 3.47 -7.01
N LEU A 52 -8.32 3.36 -5.95
CA LEU A 52 -9.67 3.92 -5.95
C LEU A 52 -9.63 5.43 -6.07
N MET A 53 -8.78 6.10 -5.29
CA MET A 53 -8.58 7.55 -5.36
C MET A 53 -8.11 7.99 -6.75
N GLU A 54 -7.07 7.35 -7.30
CA GLU A 54 -6.58 7.63 -8.65
C GLU A 54 -7.67 7.39 -9.72
N GLY A 55 -8.47 6.34 -9.57
CA GLY A 55 -9.61 6.06 -10.44
C GLY A 55 -10.68 7.14 -10.40
N MET A 56 -11.05 7.63 -9.22
CA MET A 56 -12.02 8.71 -9.05
C MET A 56 -11.55 10.01 -9.68
N ILE A 57 -10.29 10.41 -9.45
CA ILE A 57 -9.70 11.63 -10.02
C ILE A 57 -9.70 11.56 -11.55
N ASN A 58 -9.34 10.41 -12.12
CA ASN A 58 -9.28 10.22 -13.58
C ASN A 58 -10.65 10.09 -14.24
N ALA A 59 -11.67 9.59 -13.52
CA ALA A 59 -13.04 9.50 -14.04
C ALA A 59 -13.80 10.83 -13.97
N SER A 60 -13.31 11.81 -13.18
CA SER A 60 -13.95 13.11 -13.06
C SER A 60 -13.89 13.90 -14.37
N LEU A 61 -15.04 14.48 -14.76
CA LEU A 61 -15.14 15.39 -15.89
C LEU A 61 -14.63 16.79 -15.56
N ASP A 62 -14.61 17.15 -14.28
CA ASP A 62 -14.09 18.44 -13.84
C ASP A 62 -12.55 18.40 -13.79
N PRO A 63 -11.87 19.47 -14.22
CA PRO A 63 -10.43 19.65 -14.01
C PRO A 63 -10.06 19.50 -12.53
N MET A 64 -9.17 18.56 -12.24
CA MET A 64 -8.67 18.34 -10.88
C MET A 64 -7.15 18.42 -10.84
N PHE A 65 -6.65 19.08 -9.80
CA PHE A 65 -5.24 19.19 -9.47
C PHE A 65 -5.01 18.71 -8.04
N GLN A 66 -3.92 17.97 -7.85
CA GLN A 66 -3.39 17.68 -6.53
C GLN A 66 -2.20 18.59 -6.29
N ILE A 67 -2.18 19.30 -5.17
CA ILE A 67 -1.11 20.20 -4.77
C ILE A 67 -0.50 19.78 -3.43
N ASP A 68 0.74 20.19 -3.17
CA ASP A 68 1.33 20.17 -1.84
C ASP A 68 0.92 21.39 -0.99
N GLU A 69 1.42 21.47 0.25
CA GLU A 69 1.15 22.57 1.17
C GLU A 69 1.67 23.95 0.70
N LYS A 70 2.57 23.98 -0.29
CA LYS A 70 3.09 25.22 -0.91
C LYS A 70 2.34 25.58 -2.18
N GLY A 71 1.34 24.78 -2.58
CA GLY A 71 0.58 24.98 -3.81
C GLY A 71 1.29 24.44 -5.06
N ILE A 72 2.35 23.63 -4.91
CA ILE A 72 3.03 23.01 -6.04
C ILE A 72 2.19 21.85 -6.57
N ILE A 73 1.91 21.84 -7.87
CA ILE A 73 1.13 20.81 -8.52
C ILE A 73 1.92 19.50 -8.56
N LEU A 74 1.36 18.49 -7.90
CA LEU A 74 1.88 17.12 -7.84
C LEU A 74 1.32 16.23 -8.96
N THR A 75 0.05 16.43 -9.34
CA THR A 75 -0.58 15.74 -10.48
C THR A 75 -1.89 16.42 -10.90
N CYS A 76 -2.40 16.08 -12.08
CA CYS A 76 -3.68 16.52 -12.60
C CYS A 76 -4.39 15.40 -13.39
N ASN A 77 -5.72 15.47 -13.50
CA ASN A 77 -6.48 14.54 -14.33
C ASN A 77 -6.46 14.93 -15.82
N ALA A 78 -7.02 14.08 -16.69
CA ALA A 78 -7.07 14.34 -18.13
C ALA A 78 -7.99 15.52 -18.49
N SER A 79 -8.99 15.80 -17.66
CA SER A 79 -9.92 16.92 -17.85
C SER A 79 -9.20 18.26 -17.70
N ALA A 80 -8.26 18.37 -16.76
CA ALA A 80 -7.40 19.54 -16.60
C ALA A 80 -6.53 19.81 -17.83
N THR A 81 -5.83 18.79 -18.35
CA THR A 81 -5.02 18.96 -19.57
C THR A 81 -5.85 19.37 -20.78
N LYS A 82 -7.10 18.88 -20.87
CA LYS A 82 -8.03 19.25 -21.94
C LYS A 82 -8.53 20.69 -21.81
N LEU A 83 -8.83 21.16 -20.60
CA LEU A 83 -9.34 22.51 -20.39
C LEU A 83 -8.30 23.58 -20.78
N PHE A 84 -7.07 23.42 -20.29
CA PHE A 84 -6.01 24.42 -20.49
C PHE A 84 -5.23 24.21 -21.80
N GLY A 85 -5.36 23.05 -22.43
CA GLY A 85 -4.62 22.70 -23.65
C GLY A 85 -3.13 22.41 -23.42
N TRP A 86 -2.72 22.23 -22.17
CA TRP A 86 -1.35 21.91 -21.78
C TRP A 86 -1.19 20.43 -21.49
N GLU A 87 0.01 19.94 -21.68
CA GLU A 87 0.43 18.63 -21.25
C GLU A 87 0.63 18.55 -19.73
N ARG A 88 0.41 17.35 -19.16
CA ARG A 88 0.56 17.12 -17.72
C ARG A 88 1.90 17.65 -17.19
N ARG A 89 3.00 17.41 -17.92
CA ARG A 89 4.36 17.82 -17.54
C ARG A 89 4.55 19.33 -17.38
N GLU A 90 3.70 20.13 -18.03
CA GLU A 90 3.77 21.58 -17.97
C GLU A 90 3.17 22.12 -16.68
N PHE A 91 2.28 21.36 -16.03
CA PHE A 91 1.77 21.69 -14.71
C PHE A 91 2.69 21.21 -13.58
N LEU A 92 3.26 20.01 -13.72
CA LEU A 92 3.99 19.37 -12.62
C LEU A 92 5.13 20.25 -12.11
N GLY A 93 5.23 20.39 -10.80
CA GLY A 93 6.28 21.19 -10.16
C GLY A 93 6.07 22.71 -10.20
N HIS A 94 5.04 23.20 -10.87
CA HIS A 94 4.68 24.62 -10.87
C HIS A 94 3.65 24.94 -9.79
N ASN A 95 3.59 26.20 -9.38
CA ASN A 95 2.59 26.65 -8.43
C ASN A 95 1.21 26.75 -9.11
N VAL A 96 0.16 26.34 -8.40
CA VAL A 96 -1.24 26.41 -8.86
C VAL A 96 -1.66 27.83 -9.25
N SER A 97 -1.01 28.87 -8.71
CA SER A 97 -1.25 30.26 -9.11
C SER A 97 -1.03 30.54 -10.61
N MET A 98 -0.36 29.65 -11.36
CA MET A 98 -0.16 29.82 -12.80
C MET A 98 -1.47 29.68 -13.62
N ILE A 99 -2.53 29.12 -13.02
CA ILE A 99 -3.83 28.83 -13.66
C ILE A 99 -5.02 29.45 -12.91
N VAL A 100 -4.77 30.31 -11.93
CA VAL A 100 -5.79 31.03 -11.13
C VAL A 100 -5.81 32.49 -11.52
#